data_AF-A0A4Q7KXW7-F1
#
_entry.id   AF-A0A4Q7KXW7-F1
#
_cell.length_a   1.000
_cell.length_b   1.000
_cell.length_c   1.000
_cell.angle_alpha   90.00
_cell.angle_beta   90.00
_cell.angle_gamma   90.00
#
_symmetry.space_group_name_H-M   'P 1'
#
loop_
_entity.id
_entity.type
_entity.pdbx_description
1 polymer ?
#
loop_
_entity_poly.entity_id
_entity_poly.type
_entity_poly.pdbx_seq_one_letter_code
_entity_poly.pdbx_strand_id
1 'polypeptide(L)'
;MNIVPLRVPVPPEATLASVIEAVAGELDATRAHQRYRHEDLRRDLRGARLFWPVVNVLPFGGALAFGDATATVRNLSAGPVDGLLIAVREQGADLFVEVDGDPSVHADADLLALACELLHLIAADPHARPAVAARALSGGPEVPAALVPDLIAARVLENPDAVAIRDGDTVLSYGELWARAGAVVADLADRGVTPDQVVAVCLARGVDVVTAILGVLLAGAAYLPLDPDTPLARLDAVLTDAKPAAVITAVPAGDAPVALKPLGRKDLAYVIYTSGSTGAPKGVMVEHGALAAFTAAATARYEITADDRVLQFAPPHFDASVEEIFVALTAGATLVTRPAEVESVAVFLEHCARHQVTVLDLPTAYWHELAYAVCTAGVALPPAVRLVIIGGEAASPEWVRRWHEHVGADVTLINSYRPTETTVVATTAVI
;
A
#
# COMPACT_ATOMS: atom_id res chain seq x y z
N MET A 1 -31.32 14.13 -33.41
CA MET A 1 -31.18 13.23 -32.25
C MET A 1 -31.18 14.11 -31.02
N ASN A 2 -31.94 13.79 -29.98
CA ASN A 2 -31.91 14.53 -28.72
C ASN A 2 -31.38 13.59 -27.62
N ILE A 3 -30.64 14.13 -26.65
CA ILE A 3 -30.08 13.35 -25.54
C ILE A 3 -30.82 13.74 -24.27
N VAL A 4 -31.41 12.75 -23.61
CA VAL A 4 -32.27 12.95 -22.44
C VAL A 4 -31.61 12.28 -21.22
N PRO A 5 -31.44 12.99 -20.10
CA PRO A 5 -30.92 12.38 -18.89
C PRO A 5 -31.92 11.37 -18.32
N LEU A 6 -31.41 10.22 -17.86
CA LEU A 6 -32.19 9.23 -17.10
C LEU A 6 -31.62 9.15 -15.68
N ARG A 7 -32.47 9.27 -14.68
CA ARG A 7 -32.08 9.11 -13.28
C ARG A 7 -32.59 7.77 -12.75
N VAL A 8 -31.71 6.78 -12.75
CA VAL A 8 -32.05 5.41 -12.34
C VAL A 8 -31.40 5.11 -10.98
N PRO A 9 -32.16 4.97 -9.88
CA PRO A 9 -31.61 4.54 -8.60
C PRO A 9 -31.29 3.05 -8.65
N VAL A 10 -30.05 2.68 -8.31
CA VAL A 10 -29.60 1.29 -8.20
C VAL A 10 -29.13 1.05 -6.77
N PRO A 11 -30.02 0.63 -5.85
CA PRO A 11 -29.61 0.34 -4.48
C PRO A 11 -28.75 -0.94 -4.41
N PRO A 12 -27.94 -1.13 -3.35
CA PRO A 12 -27.01 -2.28 -3.24
C PRO A 12 -27.67 -3.66 -3.36
N GLU A 13 -28.95 -3.77 -3.00
CA GLU A 13 -29.75 -4.99 -3.04
C GLU A 13 -30.48 -5.24 -4.37
N ALA A 14 -30.34 -4.34 -5.35
CA ALA A 14 -31.04 -4.43 -6.63
C ALA A 14 -30.62 -5.69 -7.41
N THR A 15 -31.63 -6.34 -7.99
CA THR A 15 -31.45 -7.38 -9.03
C THR A 15 -31.44 -6.74 -10.41
N LEU A 16 -30.88 -7.42 -11.41
CA LEU A 16 -30.91 -6.93 -12.79
C LEU A 16 -32.35 -6.66 -13.27
N ALA A 17 -33.32 -7.52 -12.91
CA ALA A 17 -34.75 -7.33 -13.18
C ALA A 17 -35.29 -6.01 -12.59
N SER A 18 -35.00 -5.73 -11.32
CA SER A 18 -35.45 -4.48 -10.69
C SER A 18 -34.82 -3.23 -11.31
N VAL A 19 -33.57 -3.33 -11.78
CA VAL A 19 -32.91 -2.23 -12.51
C VAL A 19 -33.55 -2.03 -13.87
N ILE A 20 -33.86 -3.11 -14.62
CA ILE A 20 -34.56 -3.04 -15.90
C ILE A 20 -35.92 -2.35 -15.74
N GLU A 21 -36.69 -2.72 -14.71
CA GLU A 21 -37.98 -2.09 -14.40
C GLU A 21 -37.83 -0.59 -14.09
N ALA A 22 -36.83 -0.22 -13.28
CA ALA A 22 -36.56 1.19 -12.96
C ALA A 22 -36.16 2.00 -14.20
N VAL A 23 -35.30 1.44 -15.07
CA VAL A 23 -34.91 2.07 -16.34
C VAL A 23 -36.14 2.25 -17.25
N ALA A 24 -36.97 1.22 -17.38
CA ALA A 24 -38.18 1.28 -18.21
C ALA A 24 -39.15 2.36 -17.71
N GLY A 25 -39.39 2.43 -16.40
CA GLY A 25 -40.22 3.46 -15.79
C GLY A 25 -39.71 4.88 -16.04
N GLU A 26 -38.39 5.09 -15.92
CA GLU A 26 -37.78 6.40 -16.14
C GLU A 26 -37.76 6.79 -17.63
N LEU A 27 -37.54 5.83 -18.54
CA LEU A 27 -37.67 6.05 -19.99
C LEU A 27 -39.09 6.49 -20.35
N ASP A 28 -40.12 5.88 -19.76
CA ASP A 28 -41.51 6.26 -20.02
C ASP A 28 -41.85 7.63 -19.46
N ALA A 29 -41.38 7.97 -18.26
CA ALA A 29 -41.55 9.31 -17.68
C ALA A 29 -40.88 10.40 -18.53
N THR A 30 -39.67 10.13 -19.03
CA THR A 30 -38.90 11.10 -19.82
C THR A 30 -39.38 11.25 -21.26
N ARG A 31 -40.02 10.23 -21.85
CA ARG A 31 -40.62 10.29 -23.20
C ARG A 31 -41.60 11.45 -23.39
N ALA A 32 -42.36 11.81 -22.36
CA ALA A 32 -43.29 12.94 -22.41
C ALA A 32 -42.57 14.29 -22.63
N HIS A 33 -41.30 14.38 -22.25
CA HIS A 33 -40.48 15.60 -22.26
C HIS A 33 -39.32 15.56 -23.25
N GLN A 34 -39.13 14.45 -23.99
CA GLN A 34 -38.00 14.23 -24.90
C GLN A 34 -37.85 15.26 -26.03
N ARG A 35 -38.85 16.14 -26.24
CA ARG A 35 -38.77 17.25 -27.22
C ARG A 35 -38.05 18.47 -26.66
N TYR A 36 -37.83 18.54 -25.35
CA TYR A 36 -37.04 19.59 -24.74
C TYR A 36 -35.56 19.36 -25.09
N ARG A 37 -34.97 20.31 -25.82
CA ARG A 37 -33.64 20.11 -26.40
C ARG A 37 -32.58 20.03 -25.31
N HIS A 38 -31.62 19.13 -25.49
CA HIS A 38 -30.49 18.96 -24.60
C HIS A 38 -29.70 20.27 -24.40
N GLU A 39 -29.52 21.06 -25.46
CA GLU A 39 -28.82 22.34 -25.40
C GLU A 39 -29.56 23.37 -24.53
N ASP A 40 -30.90 23.39 -24.61
CA ASP A 40 -31.73 24.26 -23.77
C ASP A 40 -31.67 23.80 -22.30
N LEU A 41 -31.73 22.49 -22.04
CA LEU A 41 -31.58 21.92 -20.70
C LEU A 41 -30.22 22.28 -20.08
N ARG A 42 -29.12 22.15 -20.83
CA ARG A 42 -27.78 22.54 -20.36
C ARG A 42 -27.68 24.02 -20.06
N ARG A 43 -28.28 24.88 -20.89
CA ARG A 43 -28.31 26.32 -20.66
C ARG A 43 -29.04 26.64 -19.35
N ASP A 44 -30.20 26.05 -19.13
CA ASP A 44 -31.02 26.33 -17.95
C ASP A 44 -30.38 25.81 -16.66
N LEU A 45 -29.63 24.71 -16.75
CA LEU A 45 -28.84 24.14 -15.66
C LEU A 45 -27.41 24.74 -15.56
N ARG A 46 -27.18 25.91 -16.19
CA ARG A 46 -25.93 26.68 -16.11
C ARG A 46 -24.66 25.91 -16.47
N GLY A 47 -24.77 25.00 -17.44
CA GLY A 47 -23.62 24.28 -17.98
C GLY A 47 -23.08 23.16 -17.08
N ALA A 48 -23.79 22.75 -16.04
CA ALA A 48 -23.44 21.56 -15.28
C ALA A 48 -23.31 20.34 -16.22
N ARG A 49 -22.30 19.50 -16.00
CA ARG A 49 -22.17 18.22 -16.69
C ARG A 49 -23.24 17.29 -16.12
N LEU A 50 -24.24 16.93 -16.93
CA LEU A 50 -25.49 16.35 -16.42
C LEU A 50 -25.46 14.82 -16.29
N PHE A 51 -24.73 14.10 -17.14
CA PHE A 51 -24.74 12.63 -17.15
C PHE A 51 -23.56 12.04 -17.92
N TRP A 52 -23.16 10.85 -17.49
CA TRP A 52 -22.25 9.90 -18.13
C TRP A 52 -22.55 8.51 -17.54
N PRO A 53 -22.56 7.40 -18.32
CA PRO A 53 -22.30 7.30 -19.76
C PRO A 53 -23.51 7.66 -20.65
N VAL A 54 -23.30 7.82 -21.96
CA VAL A 54 -24.38 7.93 -22.96
C VAL A 54 -24.67 6.55 -23.52
N VAL A 55 -25.95 6.13 -23.46
CA VAL A 55 -26.40 4.85 -24.04
C VAL A 55 -27.27 5.13 -25.25
N ASN A 56 -26.93 4.51 -26.38
CA ASN A 56 -27.65 4.65 -27.64
C ASN A 56 -28.12 3.27 -28.12
N VAL A 57 -29.44 3.06 -28.15
CA VAL A 57 -30.03 1.84 -28.71
C VAL A 57 -30.46 2.14 -30.14
N LEU A 58 -29.75 1.55 -31.11
CA LEU A 58 -29.94 1.81 -32.54
C LEU A 58 -30.69 0.63 -33.18
N PRO A 59 -31.98 0.79 -33.54
CA PRO A 59 -32.77 -0.28 -34.20
C PRO A 59 -32.47 -0.41 -35.71
N PHE A 60 -31.42 0.23 -36.23
CA PHE A 60 -31.14 0.33 -37.67
C PHE A 60 -30.35 -0.88 -38.19
N GLY A 61 -30.96 -2.06 -38.14
CA GLY A 61 -30.38 -3.33 -38.59
C GLY A 61 -30.88 -3.82 -39.96
N GLY A 62 -31.44 -2.95 -40.81
CA GLY A 62 -32.00 -3.36 -42.10
C GLY A 62 -30.95 -3.41 -43.21
N ALA A 63 -30.87 -4.53 -43.95
CA ALA A 63 -30.21 -4.54 -45.26
C ALA A 63 -30.95 -3.59 -46.20
N LEU A 64 -30.22 -2.67 -46.84
CA LEU A 64 -30.81 -1.79 -47.84
C LEU A 64 -30.90 -2.58 -49.15
N ALA A 65 -32.09 -2.65 -49.74
CA ALA A 65 -32.31 -3.27 -51.04
C ALA A 65 -32.39 -2.20 -52.13
N PHE A 66 -31.57 -2.35 -53.16
CA PHE A 66 -31.56 -1.51 -54.36
C PHE A 66 -31.79 -2.40 -55.59
N GLY A 67 -33.05 -2.79 -55.81
CA GLY A 67 -33.39 -3.82 -56.81
C GLY A 67 -32.87 -5.19 -56.37
N ASP A 68 -32.09 -5.85 -57.22
CA ASP A 68 -31.47 -7.16 -56.93
C ASP A 68 -30.22 -7.05 -56.04
N ALA A 69 -29.72 -5.84 -55.78
CA ALA A 69 -28.54 -5.61 -54.96
C ALA A 69 -28.91 -5.37 -53.50
N THR A 70 -28.15 -5.98 -52.58
CA THR A 70 -28.24 -5.72 -51.13
C THR A 70 -27.02 -4.94 -50.66
N ALA A 71 -27.23 -4.02 -49.72
CA ALA A 71 -26.17 -3.22 -49.11
C ALA A 71 -26.28 -3.25 -47.58
N THR A 72 -25.13 -3.21 -46.93
CA THR A 72 -25.01 -3.10 -45.46
C THR A 72 -24.39 -1.77 -45.10
N VAL A 73 -24.92 -1.12 -44.06
CA VAL A 73 -24.38 0.13 -43.54
C VAL A 73 -23.38 -0.22 -42.45
N ARG A 74 -22.15 0.29 -42.57
CA ARG A 74 -21.15 0.24 -41.51
C ARG A 74 -20.87 1.66 -41.06
N ASN A 75 -21.09 1.93 -39.77
CA ASN A 75 -20.74 3.22 -39.20
C ASN A 75 -19.23 3.27 -38.96
N LEU A 76 -18.58 4.36 -39.37
CA LEU A 76 -17.13 4.55 -39.17
C LEU A 76 -16.83 5.38 -37.92
N SER A 77 -17.77 6.23 -37.50
CA SER A 77 -17.66 7.03 -36.28
C SER A 77 -19.04 7.55 -35.87
N ALA A 78 -19.34 7.54 -34.58
CA ALA A 78 -20.55 8.16 -34.03
C ALA A 78 -20.41 9.69 -33.82
N GLY A 79 -19.25 10.27 -34.13
CA GLY A 79 -18.88 11.64 -33.78
C GLY A 79 -17.99 11.70 -32.53
N PRO A 80 -17.64 12.90 -32.05
CA PRO A 80 -16.83 13.05 -30.85
C PRO A 80 -17.58 12.53 -29.61
N VAL A 81 -16.92 11.66 -28.85
CA VAL A 81 -17.46 11.08 -27.61
C VAL A 81 -16.91 11.89 -26.43
N ASP A 82 -17.80 12.57 -25.70
CA ASP A 82 -17.46 13.23 -24.44
C ASP A 82 -17.59 12.20 -23.29
N GLY A 83 -16.47 11.54 -22.96
CA GLY A 83 -16.42 10.47 -21.97
C GLY A 83 -16.58 9.08 -22.57
N LEU A 84 -17.80 8.52 -22.58
CA LEU A 84 -18.09 7.12 -22.92
C LEU A 84 -19.47 7.00 -23.56
N LEU A 85 -19.51 6.33 -24.70
CA LEU A 85 -20.69 6.01 -25.49
C LEU A 85 -20.82 4.48 -25.55
N ILE A 86 -21.96 3.98 -25.14
CA ILE A 86 -22.35 2.58 -25.32
C ILE A 86 -23.43 2.54 -26.39
N ALA A 87 -23.12 1.97 -27.55
CA ALA A 87 -24.09 1.76 -28.60
C ALA A 87 -24.48 0.28 -28.66
N VAL A 88 -25.79 0.02 -28.54
CA VAL A 88 -26.36 -1.33 -28.67
C VAL A 88 -27.12 -1.39 -29.99
N ARG A 89 -26.78 -2.38 -30.82
CA ARG A 89 -27.37 -2.58 -32.15
C ARG A 89 -27.86 -4.01 -32.29
N GLU A 90 -29.06 -4.17 -32.82
CA GLU A 90 -29.60 -5.47 -33.19
C GLU A 90 -29.45 -5.67 -34.70
N GLN A 91 -28.97 -6.84 -35.12
CA GLN A 91 -28.89 -7.22 -36.53
C GLN A 91 -29.29 -8.69 -36.69
N GLY A 92 -30.53 -8.92 -37.11
CA GLY A 92 -31.08 -10.28 -37.20
C GLY A 92 -31.26 -10.91 -35.81
N ALA A 93 -30.58 -12.03 -35.55
CA ALA A 93 -30.59 -12.69 -34.24
C ALA A 93 -29.42 -12.26 -33.34
N ASP A 94 -28.50 -11.43 -33.86
CA ASP A 94 -27.28 -11.05 -33.17
C ASP A 94 -27.43 -9.67 -32.50
N LEU A 95 -26.81 -9.54 -31.32
CA LEU A 95 -26.69 -8.29 -30.58
C LEU A 95 -25.23 -7.81 -30.64
N PHE A 96 -25.04 -6.57 -31.06
CA PHE A 96 -23.74 -5.92 -31.11
C PHE A 96 -23.67 -4.81 -30.07
N VAL A 97 -22.63 -4.85 -29.23
CA VAL A 97 -22.32 -3.80 -28.26
C VAL A 97 -21.03 -3.12 -28.70
N GLU A 98 -21.09 -1.82 -28.93
CA GLU A 98 -19.95 -0.96 -29.26
C GLU A 98 -19.73 -0.01 -28.08
N VAL A 99 -18.49 0.07 -27.60
CA VAL A 99 -18.09 0.91 -26.47
C VAL A 99 -16.98 1.82 -26.96
N ASP A 100 -17.32 3.09 -27.13
CA ASP A 100 -16.38 4.13 -27.55
C ASP A 100 -16.09 5.05 -26.36
N GLY A 101 -14.84 5.44 -26.17
CA GLY A 101 -14.42 6.36 -25.11
C GLY A 101 -13.52 7.46 -25.64
N ASP A 102 -13.39 8.54 -24.87
CA ASP A 102 -12.37 9.56 -25.09
C ASP A 102 -10.98 8.91 -24.97
N PRO A 103 -10.15 8.90 -26.03
CA PRO A 103 -8.85 8.24 -26.03
C PRO A 103 -7.83 8.91 -25.09
N SER A 104 -8.10 10.13 -24.59
CA SER A 104 -7.29 10.76 -23.55
C SER A 104 -7.60 10.24 -22.14
N VAL A 105 -8.72 9.53 -21.97
CA VAL A 105 -9.22 9.03 -20.68
C VAL A 105 -9.25 7.50 -20.63
N HIS A 106 -9.56 6.84 -21.74
CA HIS A 106 -9.79 5.40 -21.80
C HIS A 106 -8.80 4.71 -22.75
N ALA A 107 -8.12 3.68 -22.26
CA ALA A 107 -7.33 2.79 -23.11
C ALA A 107 -8.24 1.74 -23.78
N ASP A 108 -7.89 1.31 -25.00
CA ASP A 108 -8.66 0.30 -25.75
C ASP A 108 -8.87 -1.01 -24.97
N ALA A 109 -7.89 -1.41 -24.16
CA ALA A 109 -7.98 -2.61 -23.32
C ALA A 109 -9.06 -2.49 -22.23
N ASP A 110 -9.23 -1.31 -21.65
CA ASP A 110 -10.24 -1.05 -20.62
C ASP A 110 -11.65 -1.00 -21.24
N LEU A 111 -11.78 -0.40 -22.43
CA LEU A 111 -13.03 -0.37 -23.18
C LEU A 111 -13.46 -1.78 -23.59
N LEU A 112 -12.52 -2.61 -24.03
CA LEU A 112 -12.78 -4.01 -24.36
C LEU A 112 -13.18 -4.82 -23.11
N ALA A 113 -12.49 -4.63 -21.99
CA ALA A 113 -12.85 -5.29 -20.73
C ALA A 113 -14.28 -4.92 -20.30
N LEU A 114 -14.64 -3.63 -20.39
CA LEU A 114 -15.97 -3.14 -20.09
C LEU A 114 -17.03 -3.74 -21.04
N ALA A 115 -16.74 -3.82 -22.34
CA ALA A 115 -17.64 -4.47 -23.32
C ALA A 115 -17.88 -5.94 -22.97
N CYS A 116 -16.83 -6.68 -22.59
CA CYS A 116 -16.95 -8.06 -22.13
C CYS A 116 -17.77 -8.19 -20.84
N GLU A 117 -17.59 -7.31 -19.86
CA GLU A 117 -18.39 -7.29 -18.64
C GLU A 117 -19.87 -7.02 -18.92
N LEU A 118 -20.17 -6.06 -19.80
CA LEU A 118 -21.55 -5.76 -20.23
C LEU A 118 -22.21 -6.97 -20.90
N LEU A 119 -21.49 -7.68 -21.78
CA LEU A 119 -22.01 -8.89 -22.42
C LEU A 119 -22.28 -10.02 -21.41
N HIS A 120 -21.40 -10.21 -20.43
CA HIS A 120 -21.65 -11.17 -19.35
C HIS A 120 -22.88 -10.79 -18.51
N LEU A 121 -23.07 -9.51 -18.23
CA LEU A 121 -24.21 -9.01 -17.47
C LEU A 121 -25.52 -9.15 -18.26
N ILE A 122 -25.50 -8.92 -19.58
CA ILE A 122 -26.66 -9.15 -20.47
C ILE A 122 -27.03 -10.64 -20.51
N ALA A 123 -26.03 -11.53 -20.49
CA ALA A 123 -26.23 -12.97 -20.51
C ALA A 123 -26.55 -13.59 -19.13
N ALA A 124 -26.46 -12.80 -18.05
CA ALA A 124 -26.66 -13.27 -16.69
C ALA A 124 -28.14 -13.55 -16.37
N ASP A 125 -28.39 -14.37 -15.34
CA ASP A 125 -29.74 -14.55 -14.80
C ASP A 125 -30.28 -13.20 -14.30
N PRO A 126 -31.41 -12.69 -14.83
CA PRO A 126 -31.96 -11.39 -14.46
C PRO A 126 -32.39 -11.31 -12.99
N HIS A 127 -32.58 -12.44 -12.31
CA HIS A 127 -32.91 -12.49 -10.88
C HIS A 127 -31.66 -12.62 -10.00
N ALA A 128 -30.49 -12.90 -10.57
CA ALA A 128 -29.24 -12.89 -9.84
C ALA A 128 -28.79 -11.46 -9.53
N ARG A 129 -28.02 -11.32 -8.45
CA ARG A 129 -27.32 -10.07 -8.16
C ARG A 129 -26.14 -9.94 -9.11
N PRO A 130 -25.88 -8.73 -9.68
CA PRO A 130 -24.67 -8.51 -10.44
C PRO A 130 -23.45 -8.78 -9.55
N ALA A 131 -22.70 -9.84 -9.83
CA ALA A 131 -21.44 -10.08 -9.15
C ALA A 131 -20.39 -9.22 -9.84
N VAL A 132 -19.80 -8.25 -9.12
CA VAL A 132 -18.54 -7.65 -9.56
C VAL A 132 -17.52 -8.77 -9.48
N ALA A 133 -17.03 -9.23 -10.63
CA ALA A 133 -16.01 -10.25 -10.68
C ALA A 133 -14.76 -9.70 -9.98
N ALA A 134 -14.52 -10.14 -8.74
CA ALA A 134 -13.26 -9.86 -8.07
C ALA A 134 -12.16 -10.55 -8.90
N ARG A 135 -11.34 -9.76 -9.59
CA ARG A 135 -10.08 -10.25 -10.15
C ARG A 135 -9.26 -10.74 -8.96
N ALA A 136 -9.17 -12.05 -8.79
CA ALA A 136 -8.25 -12.66 -7.84
C ALA A 136 -6.84 -12.26 -8.27
N LEU A 137 -6.18 -11.40 -7.49
CA LEU A 137 -4.75 -11.20 -7.60
C LEU A 137 -4.11 -12.54 -7.21
N SER A 138 -3.40 -13.17 -8.14
CA SER A 138 -2.82 -14.50 -7.95
C SER A 138 -1.77 -14.52 -6.84
N GLY A 139 -1.84 -15.57 -6.00
CA GLY A 139 -0.82 -16.13 -5.09
C GLY A 139 0.27 -15.22 -4.53
N GLY A 140 0.22 -14.93 -3.23
CA GLY A 140 1.36 -14.42 -2.47
C GLY A 140 2.41 -15.52 -2.22
N PRO A 141 3.64 -15.15 -1.82
CA PRO A 141 4.68 -16.12 -1.45
C PRO A 141 4.21 -17.02 -0.30
N GLU A 142 4.73 -18.25 -0.26
CA GLU A 142 4.44 -19.18 0.81
C GLU A 142 4.91 -18.59 2.15
N VAL A 143 4.01 -18.59 3.13
CA VAL A 143 4.33 -18.02 4.44
C VAL A 143 5.32 -18.95 5.15
N PRO A 144 6.49 -18.47 5.59
CA PRO A 144 7.46 -19.32 6.25
C PRO A 144 6.90 -19.91 7.54
N ALA A 145 7.35 -21.13 7.85
CA ALA A 145 7.07 -21.78 9.12
C ALA A 145 7.81 -21.08 10.28
N ALA A 146 9.03 -20.59 10.02
CA ALA A 146 9.86 -19.85 10.96
C ALA A 146 9.32 -18.43 11.20
N LEU A 147 9.45 -17.95 12.44
CA LEU A 147 9.06 -16.60 12.84
C LEU A 147 10.27 -15.67 12.85
N VAL A 148 10.06 -14.36 12.94
CA VAL A 148 11.14 -13.36 12.91
C VAL A 148 12.28 -13.65 13.89
N PRO A 149 12.03 -14.01 15.17
CA PRO A 149 13.11 -14.41 16.08
C PRO A 149 13.94 -15.60 15.60
N ASP A 150 13.31 -16.61 14.98
CA ASP A 150 13.99 -17.78 14.42
C ASP A 150 14.85 -17.40 13.20
N LEU A 151 14.33 -16.52 12.34
CA LEU A 151 15.03 -16.03 11.16
C LEU A 151 16.29 -15.22 11.55
N ILE A 152 16.20 -14.37 12.58
CA ILE A 152 17.36 -13.63 13.10
C ILE A 152 18.34 -14.59 13.77
N ALA A 153 17.86 -15.57 14.55
CA ALA A 153 18.71 -16.58 15.16
C ALA A 153 19.55 -17.34 14.12
N ALA A 154 18.96 -17.67 12.96
CA ALA A 154 19.68 -18.28 11.86
C ALA A 154 20.85 -17.41 11.37
N ARG A 155 20.65 -16.09 11.24
CA ARG A 155 21.73 -15.15 10.85
C ARG A 155 22.83 -15.04 11.91
N VAL A 156 22.47 -15.04 13.19
CA VAL A 156 23.42 -15.06 14.30
C VAL A 156 24.27 -16.34 14.28
N LEU A 157 23.67 -17.50 13.98
CA LEU A 157 24.38 -18.77 13.88
C LEU A 157 25.28 -18.86 12.64
N GLU A 158 24.84 -18.30 11.52
CA GLU A 158 25.61 -18.30 10.26
C GLU A 158 26.84 -17.39 10.33
N ASN A 159 26.67 -16.15 10.82
CA ASN A 159 27.75 -15.18 10.91
C ASN A 159 27.54 -14.19 12.07
N PRO A 160 27.96 -14.54 13.30
CA PRO A 160 27.78 -13.67 14.46
C PRO A 160 28.58 -12.37 14.38
N ASP A 161 29.66 -12.33 13.60
CA ASP A 161 30.55 -11.17 13.49
C ASP A 161 30.10 -10.18 12.40
N ALA A 162 29.10 -10.54 11.58
CA ALA A 162 28.51 -9.61 10.62
C ALA A 162 27.87 -8.40 11.34
N VAL A 163 27.94 -7.22 10.72
CA VAL A 163 27.36 -6.00 11.30
C VAL A 163 25.84 -6.03 11.17
N ALA A 164 25.14 -6.05 12.30
CA ALA A 164 23.68 -6.01 12.36
C ALA A 164 23.15 -4.59 12.33
N ILE A 165 23.73 -3.70 13.15
CA ILE A 165 23.27 -2.33 13.27
C ILE A 165 24.43 -1.36 13.41
N ARG A 166 24.29 -0.21 12.76
CA ARG A 166 25.17 0.94 12.89
C ARG A 166 24.39 2.19 13.25
N ASP A 167 24.80 2.83 14.33
CA ASP A 167 24.25 4.08 14.84
C ASP A 167 25.38 5.08 15.11
N GLY A 168 25.64 5.95 14.12
CA GLY A 168 26.82 6.79 14.08
C GLY A 168 28.13 5.99 14.14
N ASP A 169 28.84 6.16 15.25
CA ASP A 169 30.09 5.44 15.55
C ASP A 169 29.87 4.15 16.36
N THR A 170 28.67 3.95 16.91
CA THR A 170 28.30 2.70 17.58
C THR A 170 27.95 1.65 16.53
N VAL A 171 28.58 0.49 16.60
CA VAL A 171 28.35 -0.63 15.69
C VAL A 171 28.19 -1.88 16.54
N LEU A 172 27.12 -2.64 16.29
CA LEU A 172 26.97 -3.97 16.87
C LEU A 172 26.92 -5.04 15.78
N SER A 173 27.63 -6.14 16.02
CA SER A 173 27.46 -7.35 15.25
C SER A 173 26.13 -8.05 15.57
N TYR A 174 25.74 -9.04 14.76
CA TYR A 174 24.59 -9.90 15.04
C TYR A 174 24.74 -10.61 16.39
N GLY A 175 25.93 -11.12 16.71
CA GLY A 175 26.21 -11.76 17.99
C GLY A 175 26.10 -10.81 19.19
N GLU A 176 26.63 -9.60 19.06
CA GLU A 176 26.55 -8.58 20.12
C GLU A 176 25.12 -8.09 20.34
N LEU A 177 24.39 -7.77 19.27
CA LEU A 177 22.99 -7.36 19.35
C LEU A 177 22.13 -8.46 20.00
N TRP A 178 22.35 -9.71 19.60
CA TRP A 178 21.65 -10.88 20.14
C TRP A 178 21.91 -11.07 21.64
N ALA A 179 23.17 -10.95 22.07
CA ALA A 179 23.55 -11.13 23.46
C ALA A 179 23.01 -10.01 24.37
N ARG A 180 23.02 -8.75 23.89
CA ARG A 180 22.38 -7.63 24.60
C ARG A 180 20.86 -7.77 24.66
N ALA A 181 20.22 -8.24 23.60
CA ALA A 181 18.80 -8.57 23.63
C ALA A 181 18.50 -9.70 24.64
N GLY A 182 19.42 -10.64 24.83
CA GLY A 182 19.35 -11.63 25.91
C GLY A 182 19.33 -11.02 27.31
N ALA A 183 20.09 -9.94 27.54
CA ALA A 183 20.05 -9.24 28.83
C ALA A 183 18.68 -8.60 29.09
N VAL A 184 18.02 -8.07 28.05
CA VAL A 184 16.63 -7.61 28.12
C VAL A 184 15.69 -8.76 28.48
N VAL A 185 15.84 -9.93 27.85
CA VAL A 185 15.02 -11.13 28.16
C VAL A 185 15.15 -11.53 29.63
N ALA A 186 16.37 -11.52 30.18
CA ALA A 186 16.62 -11.84 31.58
C ALA A 186 15.96 -10.82 32.54
N ASP A 187 16.12 -9.51 32.28
CA ASP A 187 15.51 -8.46 33.12
C ASP A 187 13.98 -8.51 33.07
N LEU A 188 13.38 -8.77 31.90
CA LEU A 188 11.93 -8.94 31.78
C LEU A 188 11.43 -10.18 32.55
N ALA A 189 12.18 -11.28 32.52
CA ALA A 189 11.85 -12.49 33.27
C ALA A 189 11.92 -12.25 34.79
N ASP A 190 12.95 -11.55 35.27
CA ASP A 190 13.11 -11.18 36.68
C ASP A 190 11.97 -10.26 37.18
N ARG A 191 11.39 -9.46 36.27
CA ARG A 191 10.21 -8.62 36.53
C ARG A 191 8.87 -9.35 36.40
N GLY A 192 8.90 -10.63 36.02
CA GLY A 192 7.70 -11.47 35.91
C GLY A 192 6.89 -11.24 34.63
N VAL A 193 7.48 -10.68 33.59
CA VAL A 193 6.82 -10.56 32.27
C VAL A 193 6.66 -11.96 31.67
N THR A 194 5.45 -12.28 31.25
CA THR A 194 5.11 -13.55 30.58
C THR A 194 4.90 -13.34 29.08
N PRO A 195 4.95 -14.41 28.26
CA PRO A 195 4.57 -14.32 26.86
C PRO A 195 3.16 -13.73 26.66
N ASP A 196 2.92 -13.18 25.47
CA ASP A 196 1.68 -12.49 25.05
C ASP A 196 1.33 -11.20 25.83
N GLN A 197 2.15 -10.79 26.80
CA GLN A 197 2.00 -9.48 27.45
C GLN A 197 2.61 -8.37 26.59
N VAL A 198 2.06 -7.16 26.71
CA VAL A 198 2.61 -5.97 26.07
C VAL A 198 3.70 -5.38 26.95
N VAL A 199 4.85 -5.05 26.38
CA VAL A 199 5.94 -4.30 27.01
C VAL A 199 6.14 -3.01 26.24
N ALA A 200 5.99 -1.87 26.90
CA ALA A 200 6.24 -0.58 26.27
C ALA A 200 7.73 -0.31 26.18
N VAL A 201 8.18 0.23 25.04
CA VAL A 201 9.58 0.59 24.79
C VAL A 201 9.64 2.09 24.52
N CYS A 202 10.10 2.86 25.49
CA CYS A 202 10.20 4.32 25.43
C CYS A 202 11.67 4.71 25.35
N LEU A 203 12.24 4.55 24.15
CA LEU A 203 13.65 4.79 23.85
C LEU A 203 13.76 5.59 22.55
N ALA A 204 14.75 6.47 22.48
CA ALA A 204 15.07 7.18 21.25
C ALA A 204 15.57 6.22 20.18
N ARG A 205 15.52 6.67 18.92
CA ARG A 205 16.13 5.96 17.79
C ARG A 205 17.60 5.65 18.08
N GLY A 206 18.01 4.41 17.81
CA GLY A 206 19.39 3.99 17.97
C GLY A 206 19.53 2.50 18.24
N VAL A 207 20.71 2.10 18.68
CA VAL A 207 21.00 0.71 19.07
C VAL A 207 20.09 0.21 20.19
N ASP A 208 19.81 1.06 21.18
CA ASP A 208 19.10 0.64 22.39
C ASP A 208 17.63 0.29 22.11
N VAL A 209 16.92 1.07 21.28
CA VAL A 209 15.53 0.75 20.94
C VAL A 209 15.43 -0.54 20.12
N VAL A 210 16.36 -0.79 19.19
CA VAL A 210 16.38 -2.04 18.42
C VAL A 210 16.72 -3.24 19.31
N THR A 211 17.65 -3.07 20.25
CA THR A 211 18.00 -4.08 21.25
C THR A 211 16.80 -4.41 22.15
N ALA A 212 16.08 -3.40 22.63
CA ALA A 212 14.89 -3.57 23.45
C ALA A 212 13.75 -4.27 22.69
N ILE A 213 13.48 -3.84 21.45
CA ILE A 213 12.46 -4.46 20.58
C ILE A 213 12.77 -5.95 20.37
N LEU A 214 14.02 -6.28 20.02
CA LEU A 214 14.44 -7.66 19.83
C LEU A 214 14.33 -8.47 21.13
N GLY A 215 14.76 -7.90 22.26
CA GLY A 215 14.66 -8.55 23.57
C GLY A 215 13.23 -8.84 24.00
N VAL A 216 12.29 -7.92 23.77
CA VAL A 216 10.86 -8.13 24.04
C VAL A 216 10.29 -9.26 23.19
N LEU A 217 10.58 -9.27 21.89
CA LEU A 217 10.17 -10.35 20.98
C LEU A 217 10.75 -11.72 21.40
N LEU A 218 12.02 -11.76 21.79
CA LEU A 218 12.68 -12.99 22.27
C LEU A 218 12.13 -13.49 23.60
N ALA A 219 11.60 -12.59 24.45
CA ALA A 219 10.90 -12.96 25.66
C ALA A 219 9.50 -13.57 25.39
N GLY A 220 9.01 -13.44 24.16
CA GLY A 220 7.67 -13.83 23.71
C GLY A 220 6.59 -12.81 24.05
N ALA A 221 6.99 -11.59 24.39
CA ALA A 221 6.10 -10.47 24.65
C ALA A 221 5.95 -9.59 23.39
N ALA A 222 4.90 -8.79 23.34
CA ALA A 222 4.66 -7.83 22.28
C ALA A 222 5.26 -6.48 22.63
N TYR A 223 6.05 -5.87 21.76
CA TYR A 223 6.56 -4.53 22.02
C TYR A 223 5.55 -3.45 21.62
N LEU A 224 5.47 -2.39 22.43
CA LEU A 224 4.72 -1.17 22.16
C LEU A 224 5.70 0.01 22.12
N PRO A 225 6.14 0.47 20.94
CA PRO A 225 7.09 1.57 20.84
C PRO A 225 6.41 2.89 21.21
N LEU A 226 7.07 3.67 22.06
CA LEU A 226 6.65 5.00 22.50
C LEU A 226 7.75 6.00 22.17
N ASP A 227 7.34 7.19 21.75
CA ASP A 227 8.25 8.31 21.53
C ASP A 227 8.51 9.04 22.86
N PRO A 228 9.76 9.10 23.35
CA PRO A 228 10.08 9.85 24.56
C PRO A 228 9.81 11.36 24.43
N ASP A 229 9.77 11.90 23.22
CA ASP A 229 9.50 13.33 22.96
C ASP A 229 8.00 13.64 22.86
N THR A 230 7.14 12.62 22.87
CA THR A 230 5.68 12.82 22.87
C THR A 230 5.21 13.41 24.22
N PRO A 231 4.28 14.38 24.22
CA PRO A 231 3.74 14.95 25.46
C PRO A 231 3.22 13.88 26.43
N LEU A 232 3.56 14.02 27.72
CA LEU A 232 3.22 13.05 28.76
C LEU A 232 1.74 12.65 28.77
N ALA A 233 0.82 13.60 28.59
CA ALA A 233 -0.62 13.32 28.57
C ALA A 233 -1.01 12.31 27.46
N ARG A 234 -0.29 12.31 26.33
CA ARG A 234 -0.52 11.36 25.24
C ARG A 234 0.11 10.00 25.54
N LEU A 235 1.28 9.97 26.17
CA LEU A 235 1.88 8.73 26.67
C LEU A 235 0.99 8.08 27.74
N ASP A 236 0.48 8.85 28.69
CA ASP A 236 -0.44 8.40 29.74
C ASP A 236 -1.72 7.79 29.15
N ALA A 237 -2.28 8.41 28.11
CA ALA A 237 -3.46 7.88 27.43
C ALA A 237 -3.19 6.51 26.79
N VAL A 238 -2.05 6.36 26.10
CA VAL A 238 -1.63 5.10 25.49
C VAL A 238 -1.35 4.04 26.56
N LEU A 239 -0.61 4.37 27.61
CA LEU A 239 -0.27 3.45 28.70
C LEU A 239 -1.51 3.01 29.50
N THR A 240 -2.48 3.91 29.68
CA THR A 240 -3.76 3.61 30.36
C THR A 240 -4.59 2.61 29.58
N ASP A 241 -4.60 2.74 28.25
CA ASP A 241 -5.32 1.83 27.35
C ASP A 241 -4.61 0.48 27.20
N ALA A 242 -3.31 0.51 26.88
CA ALA A 242 -2.50 -0.67 26.60
C ALA A 242 -2.18 -1.53 27.84
N LYS A 243 -2.09 -0.90 29.03
CA LYS A 243 -1.74 -1.55 30.30
C LYS A 243 -0.52 -2.49 30.18
N PRO A 244 0.62 -2.00 29.70
CA PRO A 244 1.79 -2.85 29.51
C PRO A 244 2.27 -3.43 30.85
N ALA A 245 2.81 -4.65 30.81
CA ALA A 245 3.36 -5.32 31.98
C ALA A 245 4.64 -4.63 32.50
N ALA A 246 5.38 -3.98 31.61
CA ALA A 246 6.57 -3.21 31.92
C ALA A 246 6.77 -2.06 30.92
N VAL A 247 7.57 -1.07 31.31
CA VAL A 247 8.05 0.01 30.43
C VAL A 247 9.57 0.01 30.45
N ILE A 248 10.19 -0.17 29.28
CA ILE A 248 11.63 -0.08 29.08
C ILE A 248 11.98 1.37 28.74
N THR A 249 12.76 2.01 29.62
CA THR A 249 13.32 3.37 29.41
C THR A 249 14.84 3.37 29.32
N ALA A 250 15.47 2.21 29.55
CA ALA A 250 16.89 1.96 29.37
C ALA A 250 17.10 0.45 29.14
N VAL A 251 18.09 0.09 28.32
CA VAL A 251 18.49 -1.31 28.13
C VAL A 251 19.39 -1.73 29.30
N PRO A 252 19.19 -2.93 29.89
CA PRO A 252 20.08 -3.43 30.94
C PRO A 252 21.51 -3.59 30.42
N ALA A 253 22.48 -3.29 31.27
CA ALA A 253 23.89 -3.42 30.93
C ALA A 253 24.32 -4.90 30.86
N GLY A 254 25.21 -5.21 29.94
CA GLY A 254 25.83 -6.53 29.80
C GLY A 254 25.16 -7.39 28.72
N ASP A 255 25.60 -8.64 28.70
CA ASP A 255 25.24 -9.64 27.70
C ASP A 255 24.71 -10.88 28.41
N ALA A 256 23.68 -11.52 27.85
CA ALA A 256 23.17 -12.79 28.36
C ALA A 256 22.84 -13.77 27.22
N PRO A 257 22.97 -15.08 27.45
CA PRO A 257 22.58 -16.07 26.46
C PRO A 257 21.07 -16.03 26.23
N VAL A 258 20.66 -16.09 24.97
CA VAL A 258 19.25 -16.22 24.59
C VAL A 258 18.90 -17.70 24.45
N ALA A 259 17.84 -18.12 25.14
CA ALA A 259 17.20 -19.41 24.90
C ALA A 259 15.86 -19.16 24.20
N LEU A 260 15.77 -19.51 22.91
CA LEU A 260 14.53 -19.38 22.15
C LEU A 260 13.42 -20.21 22.80
N LYS A 261 12.31 -19.54 23.11
CA LYS A 261 11.08 -20.19 23.54
C LYS A 261 10.20 -20.44 22.32
N PRO A 262 9.40 -21.53 22.30
CA PRO A 262 8.44 -21.74 21.24
C PRO A 262 7.42 -20.58 21.21
N LEU A 263 7.33 -19.90 20.06
CA LEU A 263 6.34 -18.85 19.82
C LEU A 263 5.24 -19.39 18.91
N GLY A 264 3.99 -19.09 19.26
CA GLY A 264 2.82 -19.35 18.44
C GLY A 264 2.70 -18.31 17.33
N ARG A 265 2.14 -18.72 16.18
CA ARG A 265 1.88 -17.80 15.06
C ARG A 265 0.85 -16.72 15.40
N LYS A 266 -0.01 -16.98 16.39
CA LYS A 266 -1.06 -16.06 16.84
C LYS A 266 -0.65 -15.25 18.07
N ASP A 267 0.54 -15.50 18.59
CA ASP A 267 1.09 -14.74 19.70
C ASP A 267 1.38 -13.32 19.19
N LEU A 268 1.19 -12.33 20.06
CA LEU A 268 1.30 -10.93 19.70
C LEU A 268 2.78 -10.53 19.55
N ALA A 269 3.13 -9.96 18.40
CA ALA A 269 4.49 -9.49 18.13
C ALA A 269 4.67 -8.01 18.51
N TYR A 270 3.70 -7.17 18.16
CA TYR A 270 3.75 -5.74 18.48
C TYR A 270 2.38 -5.08 18.54
N VAL A 271 2.37 -3.91 19.18
CA VAL A 271 1.23 -2.99 19.19
C VAL A 271 1.71 -1.61 18.75
N ILE A 272 1.09 -1.03 17.72
CA ILE A 272 1.39 0.34 17.27
C ILE A 272 0.12 1.18 17.38
N TYR A 273 0.22 2.35 18.01
CA TYR A 273 -0.92 3.25 18.16
C TYR A 273 -1.02 4.24 17.00
N THR A 274 -2.20 4.31 16.39
CA THR A 274 -2.51 5.25 15.30
C THR A 274 -3.43 6.37 15.77
N SER A 275 -3.45 7.49 15.04
CA SER A 275 -4.42 8.57 15.26
C SER A 275 -5.81 8.09 14.85
N GLY A 276 -6.61 7.63 15.80
CA GLY A 276 -7.98 7.21 15.53
C GLY A 276 -8.84 8.35 14.99
N SER A 277 -9.72 8.07 14.03
CA SER A 277 -10.69 9.03 13.48
C SER A 277 -11.64 9.64 14.52
N THR A 278 -11.75 9.02 15.70
CA THR A 278 -12.54 9.48 16.85
C THR A 278 -11.75 10.38 17.81
N GLY A 279 -10.48 10.70 17.51
CA GLY A 279 -9.59 11.49 18.35
C GLY A 279 -8.90 10.71 19.48
N ALA A 280 -9.43 9.55 19.85
CA ALA A 280 -8.76 8.61 20.76
C ALA A 280 -7.77 7.72 19.99
N PRO A 281 -6.52 7.58 20.48
CA PRO A 281 -5.53 6.73 19.82
C PRO A 281 -5.94 5.25 19.95
N LYS A 282 -5.67 4.44 18.91
CA LYS A 282 -6.06 3.02 18.85
C LYS A 282 -4.84 2.15 18.64
N GLY A 283 -4.67 1.11 19.46
CA GLY A 283 -3.59 0.13 19.32
C GLY A 283 -3.92 -0.91 18.26
N VAL A 284 -3.14 -0.94 17.18
CA VAL A 284 -3.17 -2.00 16.18
C VAL A 284 -2.30 -3.15 16.68
N MET A 285 -2.91 -4.31 16.89
CA MET A 285 -2.28 -5.52 17.41
C MET A 285 -1.88 -6.42 16.24
N VAL A 286 -0.60 -6.79 16.13
CA VAL A 286 -0.08 -7.63 15.04
C VAL A 286 0.57 -8.89 15.59
N GLU A 287 0.14 -10.03 15.05
CA GLU A 287 0.61 -11.38 15.43
C GLU A 287 1.95 -11.73 14.74
N HIS A 288 2.74 -12.60 15.38
CA HIS A 288 4.01 -13.09 14.83
C HIS A 288 3.90 -13.70 13.44
N GLY A 289 2.81 -14.43 13.15
CA GLY A 289 2.59 -15.07 11.86
C GLY A 289 2.38 -14.07 10.73
N ALA A 290 1.75 -12.92 11.02
CA ALA A 290 1.54 -11.85 10.05
C ALA A 290 2.86 -11.10 9.79
N LEU A 291 3.61 -10.79 10.86
CA LEU A 291 4.94 -10.19 10.75
C LEU A 291 5.89 -11.08 9.93
N ALA A 292 5.94 -12.39 10.21
CA ALA A 292 6.79 -13.33 9.46
C ALA A 292 6.41 -13.43 7.97
N ALA A 293 5.10 -13.43 7.66
CA ALA A 293 4.60 -13.43 6.29
C ALA A 293 5.02 -12.14 5.55
N PHE A 294 4.81 -10.99 6.19
CA PHE A 294 5.18 -9.69 5.65
C PHE A 294 6.68 -9.61 5.39
N THR A 295 7.51 -9.93 6.39
CA THR A 295 8.97 -9.84 6.26
C THR A 295 9.49 -10.73 5.12
N ALA A 296 9.01 -11.97 5.00
CA ALA A 296 9.41 -12.84 3.89
C ALA A 296 8.99 -12.28 2.51
N ALA A 297 7.76 -11.76 2.41
CA ALA A 297 7.27 -11.16 1.18
C ALA A 297 8.05 -9.91 0.79
N ALA A 298 8.33 -9.03 1.77
CA ALA A 298 9.10 -7.80 1.57
C ALA A 298 10.55 -8.10 1.18
N THR A 299 11.24 -9.00 1.91
CA THR A 299 12.62 -9.41 1.59
C THR A 299 12.73 -9.96 0.16
N ALA A 300 11.79 -10.81 -0.26
CA ALA A 300 11.76 -11.33 -1.62
C ALA A 300 11.43 -10.25 -2.65
N ARG A 301 10.47 -9.37 -2.36
CA ARG A 301 10.00 -8.32 -3.27
C ARG A 301 11.05 -7.24 -3.53
N TYR A 302 11.87 -6.94 -2.54
CA TYR A 302 12.92 -5.92 -2.55
C TYR A 302 14.31 -6.50 -2.85
N GLU A 303 14.40 -7.84 -2.91
CA GLU A 303 15.62 -8.59 -3.13
C GLU A 303 16.72 -8.19 -2.12
N ILE A 304 16.36 -8.12 -0.83
CA ILE A 304 17.32 -7.77 0.23
C ILE A 304 18.24 -8.96 0.52
N THR A 305 19.53 -8.66 0.63
CA THR A 305 20.60 -9.63 0.86
C THR A 305 21.47 -9.19 2.04
N ALA A 306 22.40 -10.04 2.48
CA ALA A 306 23.35 -9.70 3.53
C ALA A 306 24.35 -8.59 3.14
N ASP A 307 24.50 -8.30 1.83
CA ASP A 307 25.34 -7.22 1.33
C ASP A 307 24.67 -5.84 1.43
N ASP A 308 23.36 -5.80 1.75
CA ASP A 308 22.61 -4.56 1.83
C ASP A 308 22.81 -3.79 3.13
N ARG A 309 22.60 -2.48 3.01
CA ARG A 309 22.60 -1.52 4.09
C ARG A 309 21.30 -0.75 4.04
N VAL A 310 20.34 -1.18 4.86
CA VAL A 310 18.98 -0.63 4.92
C VAL A 310 18.96 0.54 5.88
N LEU A 311 18.49 1.70 5.43
CA LEU A 311 18.34 2.86 6.30
C LEU A 311 17.12 2.70 7.20
N GLN A 312 17.31 2.94 8.50
CA GLN A 312 16.23 3.10 9.47
C GLN A 312 15.85 4.58 9.57
N PHE A 313 14.86 4.99 8.78
CA PHE A 313 14.41 6.38 8.66
C PHE A 313 13.19 6.66 9.55
N ALA A 314 12.21 5.75 9.54
CA ALA A 314 10.94 5.90 10.23
C ALA A 314 11.13 5.87 11.76
N PRO A 315 10.45 6.75 12.53
CA PRO A 315 10.49 6.66 13.99
C PRO A 315 10.05 5.27 14.47
N PRO A 316 10.64 4.72 15.55
CA PRO A 316 10.30 3.38 16.05
C PRO A 316 8.81 3.18 16.37
N HIS A 317 8.07 4.28 16.62
CA HIS A 317 6.64 4.27 16.90
C HIS A 317 5.74 4.33 15.66
N PHE A 318 6.33 4.33 14.45
CA PHE A 318 5.65 4.14 13.18
C PHE A 318 5.94 2.75 12.63
N ASP A 319 4.94 2.15 11.99
CA ASP A 319 5.00 0.79 11.43
C ASP A 319 6.01 0.64 10.28
N ALA A 320 6.32 1.69 9.52
CA ALA A 320 7.41 1.66 8.56
C ALA A 320 8.77 1.26 9.18
N SER A 321 8.99 1.54 10.47
CA SER A 321 10.21 1.09 11.16
C SER A 321 10.28 -0.44 11.33
N VAL A 322 9.13 -1.12 11.36
CA VAL A 322 9.02 -2.59 11.44
C VAL A 322 9.58 -3.22 10.17
N GLU A 323 9.26 -2.64 9.00
CA GLU A 323 9.82 -3.04 7.72
C GLU A 323 11.32 -2.82 7.67
N GLU A 324 11.78 -1.60 7.98
CA GLU A 324 13.20 -1.26 8.00
C GLU A 324 14.01 -2.23 8.89
N ILE A 325 13.56 -2.46 10.13
CA ILE A 325 14.26 -3.30 11.11
C ILE A 325 14.24 -4.77 10.70
N PHE A 326 13.06 -5.36 10.48
CA PHE A 326 12.95 -6.82 10.36
C PHE A 326 13.30 -7.31 8.97
N VAL A 327 13.07 -6.53 7.91
CA VAL A 327 13.56 -6.91 6.58
C VAL A 327 15.09 -6.95 6.56
N ALA A 328 15.74 -5.96 7.18
CA ALA A 328 17.20 -5.94 7.28
C ALA A 328 17.74 -7.13 8.11
N LEU A 329 17.25 -7.27 9.35
CA LEU A 329 17.82 -8.24 10.30
C LEU A 329 17.56 -9.70 9.91
N THR A 330 16.41 -10.00 9.30
CA THR A 330 16.12 -11.39 8.86
C THR A 330 16.87 -11.79 7.59
N ALA A 331 17.25 -10.81 6.76
CA ALA A 331 18.05 -11.02 5.55
C ALA A 331 19.57 -11.10 5.83
N GLY A 332 20.02 -10.78 7.05
CA GLY A 332 21.44 -10.69 7.38
C GLY A 332 22.09 -9.37 6.96
N ALA A 333 21.29 -8.39 6.53
CA ALA A 333 21.75 -7.06 6.10
C ALA A 333 22.19 -6.21 7.30
N THR A 334 22.81 -5.06 7.04
CA THR A 334 23.08 -4.05 8.07
C THR A 334 21.95 -3.02 8.13
N LEU A 335 21.40 -2.79 9.32
CA LEU A 335 20.53 -1.66 9.61
C LEU A 335 21.37 -0.41 9.92
N VAL A 336 21.15 0.70 9.23
CA VAL A 336 21.86 1.96 9.44
C VAL A 336 20.88 3.01 9.94
N THR A 337 21.07 3.56 11.12
CA THR A 337 20.19 4.63 11.62
C THR A 337 20.50 5.94 10.91
N ARG A 338 19.46 6.76 10.67
CA ARG A 338 19.67 8.18 10.33
C ARG A 338 20.02 8.99 11.58
N PRO A 339 20.70 10.15 11.45
CA PRO A 339 20.86 11.10 12.54
C PRO A 339 19.49 11.56 13.08
N ALA A 340 19.45 11.97 14.36
CA ALA A 340 18.23 12.44 15.01
C ALA A 340 17.58 13.60 14.24
N GLU A 341 18.40 14.57 13.85
CA GLU A 341 18.01 15.71 13.04
C GLU A 341 18.51 15.55 11.60
N VAL A 342 17.64 15.84 10.64
CA VAL A 342 17.98 15.88 9.22
C VAL A 342 17.90 17.33 8.76
N GLU A 343 19.02 18.04 8.84
CA GLU A 343 19.08 19.48 8.55
C GLU A 343 18.75 19.82 7.10
N SER A 344 19.16 18.96 6.17
CA SER A 344 18.87 19.10 4.74
C SER A 344 19.02 17.76 4.03
N VAL A 345 18.47 17.66 2.82
CA VAL A 345 18.67 16.49 1.95
C VAL A 345 20.16 16.27 1.62
N ALA A 346 20.96 17.32 1.47
CA ALA A 346 22.39 17.17 1.18
C ALA A 346 23.11 16.46 2.32
N VAL A 347 22.90 16.91 3.57
CA VAL A 347 23.47 16.28 4.77
C VAL A 347 22.96 14.85 4.95
N PHE A 348 21.69 14.61 4.64
CA PHE A 348 21.10 13.27 4.63
C PHE A 348 21.79 12.33 3.64
N LEU A 349 22.02 12.78 2.40
CA LEU A 349 22.69 11.98 1.37
C LEU A 349 24.18 11.80 1.65
N GLU A 350 24.85 12.77 2.29
CA GLU A 350 26.22 12.60 2.79
C GLU A 350 26.29 11.50 3.86
N HIS A 351 25.33 11.44 4.78
CA HIS A 351 25.21 10.34 5.74
C HIS A 351 25.03 9.00 5.02
N CYS A 352 24.10 8.95 4.05
CA CYS A 352 23.87 7.75 3.25
C CYS A 352 25.13 7.31 2.50
N ALA A 353 25.89 8.24 1.92
CA ALA A 353 27.14 7.97 1.23
C ALA A 353 28.23 7.47 2.18
N ARG A 354 28.41 8.12 3.34
CA ARG A 354 29.39 7.74 4.37
C ARG A 354 29.17 6.32 4.86
N HIS A 355 27.92 5.91 4.98
CA HIS A 355 27.54 4.59 5.48
C HIS A 355 27.19 3.60 4.36
N GLN A 356 27.39 3.97 3.09
CA GLN A 356 27.14 3.15 1.90
C GLN A 356 25.72 2.56 1.86
N VAL A 357 24.72 3.33 2.31
CA VAL A 357 23.32 2.91 2.31
C VAL A 357 22.90 2.46 0.90
N THR A 358 22.31 1.27 0.81
CA THR A 358 21.87 0.66 -0.46
C THR A 358 20.36 0.75 -0.65
N VAL A 359 19.60 0.79 0.45
CA VAL A 359 18.14 0.82 0.44
C VAL A 359 17.60 1.97 1.28
N LEU A 360 16.76 2.79 0.66
CA LEU A 360 16.03 3.88 1.30
C LEU A 360 14.54 3.53 1.33
N ASP A 361 13.93 3.49 2.51
CA ASP A 361 12.46 3.50 2.67
C ASP A 361 12.05 4.85 3.24
N LEU A 362 11.25 5.61 2.48
CA LEU A 362 10.98 7.02 2.77
C LEU A 362 9.48 7.31 2.70
N PRO A 363 8.97 8.20 3.56
CA PRO A 363 7.70 8.88 3.31
C PRO A 363 7.75 9.55 1.93
N THR A 364 6.66 9.47 1.17
CA THR A 364 6.60 10.01 -0.19
C THR A 364 6.85 11.52 -0.20
N ALA A 365 6.37 12.23 0.83
CA ALA A 365 6.67 13.64 1.02
C ALA A 365 8.17 13.94 1.12
N TYR A 366 8.93 13.15 1.90
CA TYR A 366 10.38 13.34 2.01
C TYR A 366 11.11 12.94 0.72
N TRP A 367 10.62 11.91 0.03
CA TRP A 367 11.13 11.57 -1.30
C TRP A 367 10.92 12.70 -2.32
N HIS A 368 9.86 13.51 -2.25
CA HIS A 368 9.73 14.69 -3.13
C HIS A 368 10.82 15.73 -2.88
N GLU A 369 11.19 15.97 -1.62
CA GLU A 369 12.33 16.85 -1.29
C GLU A 369 13.64 16.29 -1.83
N LEU A 370 13.84 14.97 -1.68
CA LEU A 370 15.00 14.26 -2.22
C LEU A 370 15.05 14.34 -3.75
N ALA A 371 13.95 14.06 -4.42
CA ALA A 371 13.82 14.11 -5.87
C ALA A 371 14.06 15.54 -6.40
N TYR A 372 13.59 16.57 -5.70
CA TYR A 372 13.90 17.96 -6.03
C TYR A 372 15.41 18.23 -5.93
N ALA A 373 16.03 17.85 -4.81
CA ALA A 373 17.45 18.07 -4.58
C ALA A 373 18.33 17.38 -5.65
N VAL A 374 18.01 16.13 -5.97
CA VAL A 374 18.74 15.34 -6.97
C VAL A 374 18.47 15.85 -8.39
N CYS A 375 17.21 15.88 -8.81
CA CYS A 375 16.86 16.12 -10.21
C CYS A 375 16.93 17.60 -10.61
N THR A 376 16.87 18.53 -9.65
CA THR A 376 16.81 19.99 -9.93
C THR A 376 17.98 20.74 -9.30
N ALA A 377 18.33 20.47 -8.04
CA ALA A 377 19.39 21.21 -7.35
C ALA A 377 20.80 20.64 -7.57
N GLY A 378 20.93 19.51 -8.27
CA GLY A 378 22.22 18.90 -8.62
C GLY A 378 22.92 18.20 -7.47
N VAL A 379 22.20 17.80 -6.41
CA VAL A 379 22.75 16.98 -5.33
C VAL A 379 22.92 15.54 -5.82
N ALA A 380 24.12 14.98 -5.67
CA ALA A 380 24.37 13.62 -6.15
C ALA A 380 23.68 12.59 -5.25
N LEU A 381 22.93 11.66 -5.85
CA LEU A 381 22.50 10.45 -5.17
C LEU A 381 23.71 9.54 -4.91
N PRO A 382 23.88 8.96 -3.71
CA PRO A 382 25.00 8.07 -3.44
C PRO A 382 24.98 6.85 -4.38
N PRO A 383 26.12 6.46 -4.98
CA PRO A 383 26.17 5.40 -5.99
C PRO A 383 25.85 4.00 -5.44
N ALA A 384 25.86 3.83 -4.11
CA ALA A 384 25.49 2.57 -3.47
C ALA A 384 23.97 2.35 -3.42
N VAL A 385 23.16 3.43 -3.52
CA VAL A 385 21.70 3.33 -3.47
C VAL A 385 21.21 2.62 -4.72
N ARG A 386 20.65 1.42 -4.53
CA ARG A 386 20.05 0.60 -5.60
C ARG A 386 18.53 0.57 -5.57
N LEU A 387 17.94 0.88 -4.41
CA LEU A 387 16.51 0.76 -4.18
C LEU A 387 16.00 1.93 -3.34
N VAL A 388 14.94 2.56 -3.83
CA VAL A 388 14.15 3.55 -3.10
C VAL A 388 12.71 3.06 -3.02
N ILE A 389 12.19 2.95 -1.82
CA ILE A 389 10.81 2.57 -1.53
C ILE A 389 10.12 3.81 -0.97
N ILE A 390 8.95 4.13 -1.51
CA ILE A 390 8.14 5.27 -1.11
C ILE A 390 6.75 4.80 -0.70
N GLY A 391 6.17 5.43 0.32
CA GLY A 391 4.81 5.15 0.75
C GLY A 391 4.26 6.23 1.66
N GLY A 392 3.09 6.00 2.24
CA GLY A 392 2.41 6.92 3.16
C GLY A 392 1.52 7.97 2.48
N GLU A 393 1.88 8.43 1.28
CA GLU A 393 1.09 9.37 0.49
C GLU A 393 1.08 9.03 -1.01
N ALA A 394 0.25 9.74 -1.79
CA ALA A 394 0.24 9.59 -3.25
C ALA A 394 1.50 10.21 -3.87
N ALA A 395 2.24 9.42 -4.64
CA ALA A 395 3.38 9.90 -5.42
C ALA A 395 2.93 10.77 -6.60
N SER A 396 3.64 11.87 -6.85
CA SER A 396 3.40 12.74 -8.01
C SER A 396 3.93 12.09 -9.29
N PRO A 397 3.08 11.85 -10.31
CA PRO A 397 3.53 11.27 -11.59
C PRO A 397 4.58 12.12 -12.31
N GLU A 398 4.58 13.43 -12.09
CA GLU A 398 5.60 14.33 -12.64
C GLU A 398 6.98 14.07 -12.03
N TRP A 399 7.05 13.94 -10.71
CA TRP A 399 8.30 13.67 -10.01
C TRP A 399 8.85 12.28 -10.32
N VAL A 400 7.97 11.29 -10.48
CA VAL A 400 8.37 9.94 -10.89
C VAL A 400 9.03 9.97 -12.28
N ARG A 401 8.41 10.65 -13.26
CA ARG A 401 9.02 10.81 -14.60
C ARG A 401 10.39 11.49 -14.53
N ARG A 402 10.50 12.61 -13.81
CA ARG A 402 11.78 13.33 -13.64
C ARG A 402 12.85 12.47 -12.97
N TRP A 403 12.46 11.66 -12.00
CA TRP A 403 13.35 10.72 -11.32
C TRP A 403 13.96 9.73 -12.32
N HIS A 404 13.14 9.08 -13.14
CA HIS A 404 13.66 8.14 -14.15
C HIS A 404 14.51 8.81 -15.22
N GLU A 405 14.13 10.02 -15.67
CA GLU A 405 14.92 10.80 -16.64
C GLU A 405 16.31 11.16 -16.11
N HIS A 406 16.44 11.43 -14.80
CA HIS A 406 17.68 11.89 -14.19
C HIS A 406 18.53 10.74 -13.60
N VAL A 407 17.92 9.83 -12.84
CA VAL A 407 18.59 8.76 -12.09
C VAL A 407 18.76 7.50 -12.95
N GLY A 408 17.89 7.29 -13.93
CA GLY A 408 17.93 6.12 -14.81
C GLY A 408 17.33 4.86 -14.18
N ALA A 409 17.59 3.71 -14.82
CA ALA A 409 17.01 2.42 -14.45
C ALA A 409 17.83 1.65 -13.40
N ASP A 410 19.03 2.13 -13.05
CA ASP A 410 19.93 1.46 -12.11
C ASP A 410 19.43 1.54 -10.65
N VAL A 411 18.57 2.51 -10.34
CA VAL A 411 17.92 2.66 -9.04
C VAL A 411 16.45 2.31 -9.17
N THR A 412 16.05 1.19 -8.57
CA THR A 412 14.66 0.75 -8.57
C THR A 412 13.83 1.67 -7.67
N LEU A 413 12.71 2.18 -8.18
CA LEU A 413 11.73 2.93 -7.41
C LEU A 413 10.48 2.08 -7.18
N ILE A 414 10.13 1.84 -5.92
CA ILE A 414 8.93 1.10 -5.54
C ILE A 414 7.97 2.02 -4.81
N ASN A 415 6.74 2.10 -5.32
CA ASN A 415 5.64 2.71 -4.59
C ASN A 415 4.90 1.66 -3.77
N SER A 416 4.45 2.04 -2.59
CA SER A 416 3.83 1.14 -1.62
C SER A 416 2.61 1.78 -0.95
N TYR A 417 1.59 0.97 -0.70
CA TYR A 417 0.41 1.36 0.07
C TYR A 417 0.44 0.66 1.43
N ARG A 418 0.48 1.47 2.50
CA ARG A 418 0.92 1.02 3.83
C ARG A 418 -0.05 1.32 5.00
N PRO A 419 -1.23 0.66 5.11
CA PRO A 419 -2.05 0.76 6.31
C PRO A 419 -1.50 -0.09 7.45
N THR A 420 -1.44 0.47 8.66
CA THR A 420 -0.95 -0.23 9.86
C THR A 420 -1.70 -1.52 10.17
N GLU A 421 -3.02 -1.54 9.94
CA GLU A 421 -3.90 -2.69 10.15
C GLU A 421 -3.59 -3.89 9.23
N THR A 422 -2.77 -3.69 8.20
CA THR A 422 -2.42 -4.74 7.21
C THR A 422 -1.03 -5.35 7.44
N THR A 423 -0.38 -5.05 8.57
CA THR A 423 1.04 -5.39 8.83
C THR A 423 1.95 -4.65 7.86
N VAL A 424 2.10 -3.35 8.12
CA VAL A 424 2.92 -2.40 7.35
C VAL A 424 2.44 -2.17 5.92
N VAL A 425 2.57 -3.14 5.01
CA VAL A 425 2.37 -2.93 3.56
C VAL A 425 1.34 -3.89 2.99
N ALA A 426 0.33 -3.34 2.32
CA ALA A 426 -0.69 -4.13 1.63
C ALA A 426 -0.34 -4.40 0.15
N THR A 427 0.16 -3.39 -0.55
CA THR A 427 0.49 -3.50 -1.98
C THR A 427 1.75 -2.72 -2.34
N THR A 428 2.48 -3.20 -3.35
CA THR A 428 3.64 -2.51 -3.93
C THR A 428 3.61 -2.58 -5.45
N ALA A 429 4.24 -1.60 -6.10
CA ALA A 429 4.48 -1.59 -7.54
C ALA A 429 5.87 -1.01 -7.82
N VAL A 430 6.63 -1.63 -8.72
CA VAL A 430 7.75 -0.91 -9.36
C VAL A 430 7.11 0.13 -10.26
N ILE A 431 7.49 1.40 -10.10
CA ILE A 431 6.91 2.52 -10.84
C ILE A 431 7.94 3.22 -11.70
#